data_AF-A0A259R8K3-F1
#
_entry.id   AF-A0A259R8K3-F1
#
_cell.length_a   1.000
_cell.length_b   1.000
_cell.length_c   1.000
_cell.angle_alpha   90.00
_cell.angle_beta   90.00
_cell.angle_gamma   90.00
#
_symmetry.space_group_name_H-M   'P 1'
#
loop_
_entity.id
_entity.type
_entity.pdbx_description
1 polymer ?
#
loop_
_entity_poly.entity_id
_entity_poly.type
_entity_poly.pdbx_seq_one_letter_code
_entity_poly.pdbx_strand_id
1 'polypeptide(L)'
;MDGLLPDALRHRTKQPYRAPDSQSFFHNGEPVDYVADLFSVARLKEAGYFDPEAAIRLFDKARAGKVIGFGDNMAFVGMLSTLLLHDQFIRR
;
A
#
# COMPACT_ATOMS: atom_id res chain seq x y z
N MET A 1 -22.48 -14.99 31.41
CA MET A 1 -21.88 -14.03 30.46
C MET A 1 -22.94 -13.34 29.59
N ASP A 2 -24.15 -13.90 29.48
CA ASP A 2 -25.29 -13.20 28.86
C ASP A 2 -25.55 -11.87 29.59
N GLY A 3 -25.79 -10.82 28.80
CA GLY A 3 -25.97 -9.45 29.30
C GLY A 3 -24.69 -8.63 29.52
N LEU A 4 -23.49 -9.23 29.42
CA LEU A 4 -22.22 -8.48 29.58
C LEU A 4 -21.70 -7.85 28.28
N LEU A 5 -22.05 -8.42 27.13
CA LEU A 5 -21.68 -7.93 25.80
C LEU A 5 -22.89 -8.05 24.87
N PRO A 6 -23.03 -7.14 23.87
CA PRO A 6 -24.03 -7.28 22.81
C PRO A 6 -23.96 -8.66 22.14
N ASP A 7 -25.12 -9.29 21.93
CA ASP A 7 -25.21 -10.62 21.32
C ASP A 7 -24.52 -10.68 19.94
N ALA A 8 -24.56 -9.58 19.18
CA ALA A 8 -23.89 -9.47 17.89
C ALA A 8 -22.37 -9.65 17.99
N LEU A 9 -21.73 -9.15 19.06
CA LEU A 9 -20.29 -9.36 19.27
C LEU A 9 -19.99 -10.78 19.76
N ARG A 10 -20.88 -11.37 20.57
CA ARG A 10 -20.73 -12.73 21.11
C ARG A 10 -20.77 -13.80 20.03
N HIS A 11 -21.58 -13.58 18.99
CA HIS A 11 -21.77 -14.52 17.86
C HIS A 11 -21.02 -14.13 16.59
N ARG A 12 -20.29 -13.00 16.58
CA ARG A 12 -19.51 -12.58 15.41
C ARG A 12 -18.44 -13.63 15.08
N THR A 13 -18.45 -14.12 13.84
CA THR A 13 -17.38 -14.97 13.32
C THR A 13 -16.02 -14.28 13.41
N LYS A 14 -15.02 -14.96 13.97
CA LYS A 14 -13.64 -14.45 13.99
C LYS A 14 -13.13 -14.33 12.56
N GLN A 15 -12.71 -13.13 12.19
CA GLN A 15 -12.05 -12.86 10.93
C GLN A 15 -10.56 -12.65 11.23
N PRO A 16 -9.65 -13.35 10.54
CA PRO A 16 -8.23 -13.04 10.58
C PRO A 16 -8.01 -11.57 10.23
N TYR A 17 -7.07 -10.93 10.91
CA TYR A 17 -6.69 -9.56 10.57
C TYR A 17 -6.18 -9.51 9.12
N ARG A 18 -6.66 -8.52 8.36
CA ARG A 18 -6.13 -8.15 7.05
C ARG A 18 -5.83 -6.66 7.11
N ALA A 19 -4.57 -6.30 6.96
CA ALA A 19 -4.18 -4.92 6.83
C ALA A 19 -4.75 -4.34 5.53
N PRO A 20 -5.05 -3.04 5.49
CA PRO A 20 -5.46 -2.36 4.26
C PRO A 20 -4.31 -2.23 3.24
N ASP A 21 -3.05 -2.41 3.66
CA ASP A 21 -1.84 -2.39 2.80
C ASP A 21 -1.83 -1.18 1.85
N SER A 22 -1.81 -1.41 0.54
CA SER A 22 -1.79 -0.36 -0.47
C SER A 22 -2.96 0.63 -0.35
N GLN A 23 -4.15 0.18 0.09
CA GLN A 23 -5.34 1.03 0.23
C GLN A 23 -5.12 2.16 1.24
N SER A 24 -4.22 1.98 2.20
CA SER A 24 -3.90 2.99 3.21
C SER A 24 -3.30 4.26 2.61
N PHE A 25 -2.74 4.17 1.41
CA PHE A 25 -2.00 5.23 0.74
C PHE A 25 -2.81 5.96 -0.34
N PHE A 26 -4.11 5.65 -0.46
CA PHE A 26 -5.00 6.30 -1.41
C PHE A 26 -6.31 6.73 -0.72
N HIS A 27 -6.78 7.92 -1.05
CA HIS A 27 -8.09 8.43 -0.65
C HIS A 27 -8.93 8.72 -1.89
N ASN A 28 -9.98 7.93 -2.13
CA ASN A 28 -10.80 8.01 -3.35
C ASN A 28 -9.97 7.93 -4.66
N GLY A 29 -8.88 7.16 -4.64
CA GLY A 29 -7.96 7.05 -5.76
C GLY A 29 -6.93 8.18 -5.84
N GLU A 30 -6.95 9.16 -4.94
CA GLU A 30 -5.86 10.14 -4.84
C GLU A 30 -4.75 9.61 -3.93
N PRO A 31 -3.50 9.51 -4.40
CA PRO A 31 -2.38 9.07 -3.57
C PRO A 31 -2.04 10.12 -2.50
N VAL A 32 -1.48 9.68 -1.38
CA VAL A 32 -0.79 10.60 -0.45
C VAL A 32 0.43 11.22 -1.17
N ASP A 33 0.67 12.51 -0.95
CA ASP A 33 1.67 13.32 -1.68
C ASP A 33 3.06 12.65 -1.77
N TYR A 34 3.61 12.19 -0.65
CA TYR A 34 4.94 11.57 -0.65
C TYR A 34 4.96 10.25 -1.44
N VAL A 35 3.85 9.51 -1.47
CA VAL A 35 3.74 8.27 -2.24
C VAL A 35 3.67 8.58 -3.74
N ALA A 36 2.97 9.65 -4.11
CA ALA A 36 2.96 10.13 -5.49
C ALA A 36 4.35 10.57 -5.97
N ASP A 37 5.09 11.30 -5.13
CA ASP A 37 6.47 11.73 -5.46
C ASP A 37 7.40 10.52 -5.62
N LEU A 38 7.43 9.61 -4.64
CA LEU A 38 8.30 8.42 -4.66
C LEU A 38 8.07 7.52 -5.89
N PHE A 39 6.82 7.39 -6.35
CA PHE A 39 6.47 6.63 -7.54
C PHE A 39 6.57 7.42 -8.86
N SER A 40 7.04 8.67 -8.82
CA SER A 40 7.30 9.42 -10.06
C SER A 40 8.38 8.74 -10.90
N VAL A 41 8.26 8.85 -12.23
CA VAL A 41 9.25 8.30 -13.17
C VAL A 41 10.67 8.78 -12.83
N ALA A 42 10.80 10.04 -12.40
CA ALA A 42 12.09 10.63 -12.03
C ALA A 42 12.67 9.95 -10.78
N ARG A 43 11.88 9.83 -9.70
CA ARG A 43 12.32 9.17 -8.45
C ARG A 43 12.64 7.69 -8.66
N LEU A 44 11.84 6.98 -9.46
CA LEU A 44 12.08 5.57 -9.79
C LEU A 44 13.39 5.38 -10.56
N LYS A 45 13.67 6.25 -11.54
CA LYS A 45 14.93 6.22 -12.30
C LYS A 45 16.14 6.61 -11.46
N GLU A 46 15.97 7.58 -10.56
CA GLU A 46 17.02 8.01 -9.64
C GLU A 46 17.40 6.91 -8.64
N ALA A 47 16.41 6.25 -8.04
CA ALA A 47 16.64 5.17 -7.08
C ALA A 47 17.20 3.90 -7.73
N GLY A 48 16.78 3.58 -8.96
CA GLY A 48 17.39 2.52 -9.79
C GLY A 48 17.10 1.07 -9.36
N TYR A 49 16.21 0.83 -8.39
CA TYR A 49 15.92 -0.52 -7.89
C TYR A 49 14.84 -1.28 -8.69
N PHE A 50 13.94 -0.57 -9.36
CA PHE A 50 12.76 -1.14 -9.99
C PHE A 50 12.63 -0.68 -11.45
N ASP A 51 12.05 -1.52 -12.30
CA ASP A 51 11.63 -1.11 -13.63
C ASP A 51 10.53 -0.02 -13.52
N PRO A 52 10.76 1.21 -14.02
CA PRO A 52 9.82 2.31 -13.80
C PRO A 52 8.44 2.05 -14.40
N GLU A 53 8.36 1.37 -15.54
CA GLU A 53 7.09 1.11 -16.22
C GLU A 53 6.25 0.10 -15.43
N ALA A 54 6.87 -0.98 -14.93
CA ALA A 54 6.22 -1.96 -14.08
C ALA A 54 5.78 -1.35 -12.73
N ALA A 55 6.63 -0.53 -12.11
CA ALA A 55 6.31 0.14 -10.85
C ALA A 55 5.09 1.07 -11.00
N ILE A 56 5.05 1.87 -12.07
CA ILE A 56 3.92 2.77 -12.36
C ILE A 56 2.63 1.98 -12.63
N ARG A 57 2.71 0.89 -13.40
CA ARG A 57 1.53 0.02 -13.61
C ARG A 57 0.98 -0.54 -12.29
N LEU A 58 1.83 -0.93 -11.36
CA LEU A 58 1.37 -1.40 -10.05
C LEU A 58 0.78 -0.26 -9.22
N PHE A 59 1.41 0.91 -9.23
CA PHE A 59 0.90 2.11 -8.58
C PHE A 59 -0.49 2.51 -9.10
N ASP A 60 -0.69 2.55 -10.41
CA ASP A 60 -1.98 2.85 -11.03
C ASP A 60 -3.04 1.79 -10.71
N LYS A 61 -2.63 0.52 -10.63
CA LYS A 61 -3.50 -0.58 -10.20
C LYS A 61 -3.94 -0.40 -8.74
N ALA A 62 -3.03 0.04 -7.86
CA ALA A 62 -3.33 0.34 -6.47
C ALA A 62 -4.29 1.53 -6.35
N ARG A 63 -4.00 2.59 -7.11
CA ARG A 63 -4.82 3.79 -7.23
C ARG A 63 -6.26 3.49 -7.63
N ALA A 64 -6.44 2.58 -8.60
CA ALA A 64 -7.77 2.17 -9.07
C ALA A 64 -8.54 1.28 -8.07
N GLY A 65 -7.98 0.97 -6.89
CA GLY A 65 -8.55 -0.01 -5.97
C GLY A 65 -8.52 -1.44 -6.51
N LYS A 66 -7.68 -1.69 -7.53
CA LYS A 66 -7.58 -2.97 -8.26
C LYS A 66 -6.35 -3.79 -7.87
N VAL A 67 -5.67 -3.46 -6.77
CA VAL A 67 -4.73 -4.39 -6.13
C VAL A 67 -5.57 -5.49 -5.46
N ILE A 68 -5.89 -6.49 -6.28
CA ILE A 68 -6.87 -7.54 -5.97
C ILE A 68 -6.18 -8.76 -5.32
N GLY A 69 -4.88 -8.93 -5.51
CA GLY A 69 -4.11 -10.07 -5.00
C GLY A 69 -3.16 -9.71 -3.84
N PHE A 70 -2.94 -10.67 -2.95
CA PHE A 70 -1.95 -10.57 -1.87
C PHE A 70 -0.54 -10.23 -2.40
N GLY A 71 -0.13 -10.87 -3.51
CA GLY A 71 1.18 -10.62 -4.13
C GLY A 71 1.36 -9.17 -4.60
N ASP A 72 0.34 -8.61 -5.25
CA ASP A 72 0.37 -7.21 -5.70
C ASP A 72 0.44 -6.23 -4.52
N ASN A 73 -0.30 -6.51 -3.43
CA ASN A 73 -0.26 -5.70 -2.21
C ASN A 73 1.14 -5.72 -1.59
N MET A 74 1.72 -6.91 -1.42
CA MET A 74 3.05 -7.05 -0.85
C MET A 74 4.12 -6.41 -1.75
N ALA A 75 4.00 -6.52 -3.08
CA ALA A 75 4.91 -5.86 -4.00
C ALA A 75 4.82 -4.32 -3.90
N PHE A 76 3.61 -3.76 -3.80
CA PHE A 76 3.42 -2.31 -3.62
C PHE A 76 4.04 -1.83 -2.31
N VAL A 77 3.74 -2.50 -1.19
CA VAL A 77 4.25 -2.13 0.13
C VAL A 77 5.77 -2.28 0.19
N GLY A 78 6.32 -3.33 -0.42
CA GLY A 78 7.77 -3.55 -0.53
C GLY A 78 8.45 -2.43 -1.30
N MET A 79 7.96 -2.09 -2.50
CA MET A 79 8.51 -1.00 -3.30
C MET A 79 8.44 0.34 -2.57
N LEU A 80 7.28 0.68 -2.01
CA LEU A 80 7.12 1.93 -1.26
C LEU A 80 8.11 2.01 -0.09
N SER A 81 8.27 0.92 0.66
CA SER A 81 9.22 0.87 1.78
C SER A 81 10.66 1.06 1.33
N THR A 82 11.06 0.41 0.21
CA THR A 82 12.40 0.58 -0.36
C THR A 82 12.65 2.01 -0.83
N LEU A 83 11.68 2.60 -1.54
CA LEU A 83 11.79 3.98 -2.04
C LEU A 83 11.88 4.98 -0.88
N LEU A 84 11.08 4.76 0.18
CA LEU A 84 11.11 5.61 1.37
C LEU A 84 12.45 5.51 2.12
N LEU A 85 13.00 4.30 2.27
CA LEU A 85 14.33 4.10 2.87
C LEU A 85 15.42 4.79 2.04
N HIS A 86 15.35 4.69 0.71
CA HIS A 86 16.28 5.38 -0.17
C HIS A 86 16.18 6.89 0.00
N ASP A 87 14.97 7.44 -0.03
CA ASP A 87 14.72 8.87 0.12
C ASP A 87 15.24 9.42 1.46
N GLN A 88 15.03 8.67 2.55
CA GLN A 88 15.39 9.12 3.89
C GLN A 88 16.89 8.96 4.22
N PHE A 89 17.56 7.97 3.65
CA PHE A 89 18.90 7.57 4.13
C PHE A 89 19.98 7.47 3.06
N ILE A 90 19.63 7.43 1.78
CA ILE A 90 20.59 7.22 0.67
C ILE A 90 20.67 8.44 -0.24
N ARG A 91 19.53 9.05 -0.57
CA ARG A 91 19.45 10.25 -1.40
C ARG A 91 20.12 11.42 -0.66
N ARG A 92 20.94 12.20 -1.37
CA ARG A 92 21.66 13.38 -0.84
C ARG A 92 20.96 14.67 -1.23
#